data_AF-A0A7Y5R5H8-F1
#
_entry.id   AF-A0A7Y5R5H8-F1
#
_cell.length_a   1.000
_cell.length_b   1.000
_cell.length_c   1.000
_cell.angle_alpha   90.00
_cell.angle_beta   90.00
_cell.angle_gamma   90.00
#
_symmetry.space_group_name_H-M   'P 1'
#
loop_
_entity.id
_entity.type
_entity.pdbx_description
1 polymer ?
#
loop_
_entity_poly.entity_id
_entity_poly.type
_entity_poly.pdbx_seq_one_letter_code
_entity_poly.pdbx_strand_id
1 'polypeptide(L)'
;MNNGKLFLGILAGLAAGAAMGILFAPDKGASTRKKITSKGDEYLNELGNKFSELIDGVVKKIETVKEDALRLAETGKVKKLEEKEMKYGANAN
;
A
#
# COMPACT_ATOMS: atom_id res chain seq x y z
N MET A 1 0.05 -12.92 16.22
CA MET A 1 -0.11 -11.49 16.55
C MET A 1 -1.57 -11.11 16.33
N ASN A 2 -2.20 -10.41 17.27
CA ASN A 2 -3.61 -10.00 17.11
C ASN A 2 -3.70 -8.75 16.23
N ASN A 3 -4.01 -8.95 14.95
CA ASN A 3 -4.17 -7.89 13.95
C ASN A 3 -5.22 -6.85 14.34
N GLY A 4 -6.23 -7.23 15.14
CA GLY A 4 -7.24 -6.29 15.65
C GLY A 4 -6.66 -5.19 16.55
N LYS A 5 -5.61 -5.49 17.33
CA LYS A 5 -4.96 -4.48 18.18
C LYS A 5 -4.16 -3.46 17.35
N LEU A 6 -3.52 -3.92 16.27
CA LEU A 6 -2.83 -3.04 15.34
C LEU A 6 -3.82 -2.11 14.61
N PHE A 7 -4.95 -2.67 14.14
CA PHE A 7 -5.99 -1.87 13.48
C PHE A 7 -6.60 -0.83 14.41
N LEU A 8 -6.92 -1.20 15.67
CA LEU A 8 -7.39 -0.25 16.68
C LEU A 8 -6.37 0.84 16.98
N GLY A 9 -5.08 0.50 17.06
CA GLY A 9 -4.00 1.47 17.28
C GLY A 9 -3.90 2.49 16.14
N ILE A 10 -4.00 2.03 14.90
CA ILE A 10 -3.99 2.91 13.72
C ILE A 10 -5.21 3.82 13.72
N LEU A 11 -6.41 3.27 13.96
CA LEU A 11 -7.65 4.06 13.98
C LEU A 11 -7.66 5.09 15.10
N ALA A 12 -7.23 4.71 16.30
CA ALA A 12 -7.10 5.61 17.43
C ALA A 12 -6.07 6.73 17.16
N GLY A 13 -4.94 6.39 16.53
CA GLY A 13 -3.93 7.38 16.13
C GLY A 13 -4.45 8.38 15.10
N LEU A 14 -5.19 7.90 14.09
CA LEU A 14 -5.83 8.76 13.08
C LEU A 14 -6.87 9.69 13.71
N ALA A 15 -7.75 9.16 14.56
CA ALA A 15 -8.78 9.94 15.23
C ALA A 15 -8.18 11.00 16.15
N ALA A 16 -7.19 10.62 16.97
CA ALA A 16 -6.48 11.54 17.84
C ALA A 16 -5.73 12.63 17.03
N GLY A 17 -5.06 12.24 15.93
CA GLY A 17 -4.37 13.17 15.04
C GLY A 17 -5.31 14.16 14.36
N ALA A 18 -6.45 13.69 13.84
CA ALA A 18 -7.47 14.54 13.23
C ALA A 18 -8.10 15.50 14.26
N ALA A 19 -8.42 15.01 15.46
CA ALA A 19 -8.96 15.83 16.54
C ALA A 19 -7.98 16.93 16.94
N MET A 20 -6.70 16.60 17.12
CA MET A 20 -5.66 17.61 17.38
C MET A 20 -5.52 18.57 16.21
N GLY A 21 -5.48 18.10 14.96
CA GLY A 21 -5.38 18.96 13.78
C GLY A 21 -6.51 19.97 13.67
N ILE A 22 -7.75 19.56 13.92
CA ILE A 22 -8.94 20.44 13.91
C ILE A 22 -8.90 21.43 15.08
N LEU A 23 -8.46 21.00 16.26
CA LEU A 23 -8.41 21.85 17.45
C LEU A 23 -7.31 22.93 17.34
N PHE A 24 -6.14 22.57 16.83
CA PHE A 24 -5.00 23.47 16.69
C PHE A 24 -5.08 24.38 15.45
N ALA A 25 -5.81 24.00 14.41
CA ALA A 25 -6.07 24.83 13.24
C ALA A 25 -7.54 25.30 13.22
N PRO A 26 -7.88 26.38 13.96
CA PRO A 26 -9.24 26.91 13.95
C PRO A 26 -9.53 27.63 12.62
N ASP A 27 -10.26 26.95 11.73
CA ASP A 27 -10.89 27.59 10.58
C ASP A 27 -12.26 28.15 11.04
N LYS A 28 -12.61 29.37 10.62
CA LYS A 28 -13.87 30.01 11.06
C LYS A 28 -15.07 29.15 10.62
N GLY A 29 -15.97 28.82 11.54
CA GLY A 29 -17.09 27.89 11.28
C GLY A 29 -17.99 28.26 10.09
N ALA A 30 -18.13 29.56 9.76
CA ALA A 30 -18.83 30.03 8.57
C ALA A 30 -18.12 29.61 7.27
N SER A 31 -16.78 29.70 7.25
CA SER A 31 -15.93 29.27 6.14
C SER A 31 -15.94 27.74 6.00
N THR A 32 -15.91 27.00 7.11
CA THR A 32 -15.97 25.53 7.11
C THR A 32 -17.29 25.04 6.54
N ARG A 33 -18.42 25.62 6.98
CA ARG A 33 -19.74 25.25 6.46
C ARG A 33 -19.84 25.53 4.95
N LYS A 34 -19.40 26.72 4.51
CA LYS A 34 -19.37 27.08 3.09
C LYS A 34 -18.46 26.16 2.27
N LYS A 35 -17.28 25.80 2.78
CA LYS A 35 -16.37 24.83 2.15
C LYS A 35 -17.01 23.45 2.04
N ILE A 36 -17.67 22.94 3.09
CA ILE A 36 -18.35 21.64 3.03
C ILE A 36 -19.42 21.64 1.95
N THR A 37 -20.26 22.69 1.88
CA THR A 37 -21.36 22.75 0.92
C THR A 37 -20.88 22.95 -0.52
N SER A 38 -19.88 23.80 -0.77
CA SER A 38 -19.38 24.03 -2.13
C SER A 38 -18.40 22.96 -2.62
N LYS A 39 -17.57 22.43 -1.73
CA LYS A 39 -16.44 21.58 -2.12
C LYS A 39 -16.68 20.11 -1.87
N GLY A 40 -17.76 19.71 -1.20
CA GLY A 40 -18.05 18.30 -0.93
C GLY A 40 -18.10 17.45 -2.20
N ASP A 41 -18.92 17.83 -3.16
CA ASP A 41 -19.09 17.06 -4.40
C ASP A 41 -17.86 17.16 -5.32
N GLU A 42 -17.23 18.33 -5.42
CA GLU A 42 -15.97 18.51 -6.17
C GLU A 42 -14.83 17.69 -5.57
N TYR A 43 -14.66 17.68 -4.23
CA TYR A 43 -13.62 16.90 -3.58
C TYR A 43 -13.85 15.42 -3.76
N LEU A 44 -15.09 14.92 -3.62
CA LEU A 44 -15.35 13.50 -3.79
C LEU A 44 -15.00 13.03 -5.20
N ASN A 45 -15.35 13.82 -6.22
CA ASN A 45 -15.04 13.49 -7.60
C ASN A 45 -13.53 13.59 -7.90
N GLU A 46 -12.87 14.66 -7.45
CA GLU A 46 -11.43 14.85 -7.66
C GLU A 46 -10.59 13.82 -6.87
N LEU A 47 -11.01 13.51 -5.64
CA LEU A 47 -10.37 12.51 -4.80
C LEU A 47 -10.58 11.11 -5.36
N GLY A 48 -11.77 10.79 -5.88
CA GLY A 48 -12.03 9.52 -6.55
C GLY A 48 -11.09 9.30 -7.74
N ASN A 49 -10.93 10.30 -8.59
CA ASN A 49 -10.02 10.22 -9.75
C ASN A 49 -8.55 10.04 -9.32
N LYS A 50 -8.05 10.86 -8.40
CA LYS A 50 -6.66 10.74 -7.92
C LYS A 50 -6.41 9.45 -7.14
N PHE A 51 -7.42 8.98 -6.39
CA PHE A 51 -7.31 7.73 -5.64
C PHE A 51 -7.28 6.52 -6.57
N SER A 52 -8.10 6.51 -7.62
CA SER A 52 -8.02 5.50 -8.68
C SER A 52 -6.65 5.51 -9.35
N GLU A 53 -6.11 6.67 -9.73
CA GLU A 53 -4.76 6.77 -10.31
C GLU A 53 -3.66 6.25 -9.37
N LEU A 54 -3.76 6.56 -8.07
CA LEU A 54 -2.84 6.07 -7.06
C LEU A 54 -2.93 4.55 -6.90
N ILE A 55 -4.14 4.01 -6.82
CA ILE A 55 -4.35 2.56 -6.72
C ILE A 55 -3.81 1.87 -7.97
N ASP A 56 -4.12 2.38 -9.16
CA ASP A 56 -3.64 1.79 -10.42
C ASP A 56 -2.11 1.81 -10.50
N GLY A 57 -1.47 2.89 -10.04
CA GLY A 57 0.00 2.99 -9.94
C GLY A 57 0.61 1.99 -8.96
N VAL A 58 -0.05 1.77 -7.82
CA VAL A 58 0.36 0.78 -6.80
C VAL A 58 0.16 -0.64 -7.33
N VAL A 59 -0.98 -0.94 -7.94
CA VAL A 59 -1.29 -2.25 -8.53
C VAL A 59 -0.28 -2.62 -9.59
N LYS A 60 0.03 -1.71 -10.53
CA LYS A 60 1.08 -1.93 -11.55
C LYS A 60 2.44 -2.22 -10.92
N LYS A 61 2.86 -1.45 -9.91
CA LYS A 61 4.12 -1.71 -9.20
C LYS A 61 4.12 -3.08 -8.50
N ILE A 62 3.01 -3.47 -7.89
CA ILE A 62 2.87 -4.78 -7.25
C ILE A 62 2.94 -5.90 -8.29
N GLU A 63 2.31 -5.74 -9.46
CA GLU A 63 2.37 -6.72 -10.54
C GLU A 63 3.79 -6.90 -11.07
N THR A 64 4.52 -5.80 -11.35
CA THR A 64 5.92 -5.87 -11.78
C THR A 64 6.81 -6.54 -10.73
N VAL A 65 6.67 -6.14 -9.46
CA VAL A 65 7.44 -6.75 -8.36
C VAL A 65 7.10 -8.23 -8.19
N LYS A 66 5.84 -8.61 -8.39
CA LYS A 66 5.40 -10.01 -8.33
C LYS A 66 6.00 -10.84 -9.48
N GLU A 67 5.98 -10.33 -10.71
CA GLU A 67 6.62 -11.00 -11.85
C GLU A 67 8.14 -11.16 -11.67
N ASP A 68 8.82 -10.10 -11.24
CA ASP A 68 10.26 -10.15 -10.97
C ASP A 68 10.59 -11.13 -9.84
N ALA A 69 9.79 -11.15 -8.78
CA ALA A 69 9.93 -12.12 -7.69
C ALA A 69 9.70 -13.57 -8.16
N LEU A 70 8.71 -13.80 -9.03
CA LEU A 70 8.44 -15.12 -9.62
C LEU A 70 9.59 -15.58 -10.52
N ARG A 71 10.10 -14.70 -11.38
CA ARG A 71 11.27 -14.98 -12.23
C ARG A 71 12.51 -15.28 -11.42
N LEU A 72 12.81 -14.50 -10.39
CA LEU A 72 13.94 -14.76 -9.50
C LEU A 72 13.78 -16.08 -8.74
N ALA A 73 12.55 -16.42 -8.32
CA ALA A 73 12.25 -17.69 -7.68
C ALA A 73 12.40 -18.88 -8.63
N GLU A 74 11.97 -18.77 -9.89
CA GLU A 74 12.16 -19.82 -10.91
C GLU A 74 13.63 -19.99 -11.28
N THR A 75 14.34 -18.89 -11.59
CA THR A 75 15.75 -18.94 -11.95
C THR A 75 16.60 -19.47 -10.80
N GLY A 76 16.26 -19.10 -9.56
CA GLY A 76 16.88 -19.62 -8.35
C GLY A 76 16.61 -21.12 -8.12
N LYS A 77 15.41 -21.61 -8.47
CA LYS A 77 15.09 -23.05 -8.44
C LYS A 77 15.85 -23.81 -9.53
N VAL A 78 15.93 -23.29 -10.75
CA VAL A 78 16.67 -23.90 -11.87
C VAL A 78 18.16 -23.99 -11.53
N LYS A 79 18.76 -22.91 -11.04
CA LYS A 79 20.16 -22.92 -10.59
C LYS A 79 20.41 -23.91 -9.45
N LYS A 80 19.50 -24.00 -8.46
CA LYS A 80 19.61 -24.98 -7.37
C LYS A 80 19.47 -26.43 -7.86
N LEU A 81 18.70 -26.68 -8.92
CA LEU A 81 18.55 -28.00 -9.53
C LEU A 81 19.80 -28.36 -10.34
N GLU A 82 20.34 -27.43 -11.13
CA GLU A 82 21.61 -27.64 -11.85
C GLU A 82 22.78 -27.89 -10.89
N GLU A 83 22.87 -27.15 -9.78
CA GLU A 83 23.90 -27.36 -8.75
C GLU A 83 23.76 -28.73 -8.06
N LYS A 84 22.52 -29.24 -7.95
CA LYS A 84 22.23 -30.55 -7.36
C LYS A 84 22.55 -31.69 -8.34
N GLU A 85 22.20 -31.53 -9.62
CA GLU A 85 22.52 -32.49 -10.69
C GLU A 85 24.04 -32.59 -10.92
N MET A 86 24.77 -31.47 -10.92
CA MET A 86 26.23 -31.47 -11.04
C MET A 86 26.94 -32.12 -9.83
N LYS A 87 26.39 -31.97 -8.61
CA LYS A 87 26.94 -32.65 -7.42
C LYS A 87 26.70 -34.16 -7.39
N TYR A 88 25.60 -34.65 -7.97
CA TYR A 88 25.31 -36.08 -8.04
C TYR A 88 26.00 -36.78 -9.22
N GLY A 89 26.21 -36.09 -10.36
CA GLY A 89 26.96 -36.64 -11.51
C GLY A 89 28.48 -36.77 -11.29
N ALA A 90 29.06 -36.00 -10.38
CA ALA A 90 30.49 -36.03 -10.09
C ALA A 90 30.95 -37.20 -9.19
N ASN A 91 30.03 -37.96 -8.59
CA ASN A 91 30.34 -39.04 -7.64
C ASN A 91 30.08 -40.45 -8.24
N ALA A 92 30.09 -40.57 -9.57
CA ALA A 92 29.83 -41.81 -10.31
C ALA A 92 31.00 -42.27 -11.21
N ASN A 93 32.23 -41.83 -10.94
CA ASN A 93 33.47 -42.39 -11.50
C ASN A 93 34.38 -42.90 -10.39
#